data_AF-A0A2E9EWU9-F1
#
_entry.id   AF-A0A2E9EWU9-F1
#
_cell.length_a   1.000
_cell.length_b   1.000
_cell.length_c   1.000
_cell.angle_alpha   90.00
_cell.angle_beta   90.00
_cell.angle_gamma   90.00
#
_symmetry.space_group_name_H-M   'P 1'
#
loop_
_entity.id
_entity.type
_entity.pdbx_description
1 polymer ?
#
loop_
_entity_poly.entity_id
_entity_poly.type
_entity_poly.pdbx_seq_one_letter_code
_entity_poly.pdbx_strand_id
1 'polypeptide(L)'
;MKTQIFLWWLIIGTASLFSQSASTPAISTIDTKNFPSIGEILRLSPEINELIDENAKIEVLADGFIWAEGPVWINDNEGGHLLFSDIPRNSVMKWKEGVGVDLFLKPSGYTGATNYGNEPGSNGLILDSKGRLVSCEHGDRRISVMSKKGGKMTLVNNYQGKRLNSPNDACYHSNGDLYFTDPPYGLPKGYYDPRRELDFCGVYRLSKSGELTLLTKEMTRPNGIAFSPDEKNLYVAQSDPKSAIWKKFSVNKDGTLSKGELFYDATKDVGNLPGLPDGLKVDNKGNVWATGPGGVLVFNPEGKLLGRISSGEKTANCGWGNDGSMLYLTADMYICRVQTKVKGAGW
;
A
#
# COMPACT_ATOMS: atom_id res chain seq x y z
N MET A 1 21.26 62.75 -49.93
CA MET A 1 20.53 61.88 -48.98
C MET A 1 21.41 60.68 -48.67
N LYS A 2 22.09 60.70 -47.53
CA LYS A 2 22.93 59.59 -47.04
C LYS A 2 22.32 59.12 -45.73
N THR A 3 21.73 57.93 -45.76
CA THR A 3 21.04 57.32 -44.62
C THR A 3 22.08 56.71 -43.69
N GLN A 4 22.15 57.21 -42.45
CA GLN A 4 22.91 56.60 -41.36
C GLN A 4 22.18 55.35 -40.87
N ILE A 5 22.89 54.23 -40.80
CA ILE A 5 22.46 53.01 -40.14
C ILE A 5 23.20 52.95 -38.81
N PHE A 6 22.44 52.97 -37.72
CA PHE A 6 22.93 52.70 -36.37
C PHE A 6 23.07 51.19 -36.18
N LEU A 7 24.28 50.69 -35.88
CA LEU A 7 24.47 49.40 -35.22
C LEU A 7 25.03 49.66 -33.82
N TRP A 8 24.23 49.32 -32.81
CA TRP A 8 24.65 49.24 -31.42
C TRP A 8 25.21 47.85 -31.10
N TRP A 9 26.18 47.85 -30.20
CA TRP A 9 27.06 46.75 -29.83
C TRP A 9 26.32 45.58 -29.15
N LEU A 10 26.67 44.36 -29.53
CA LEU A 10 26.28 43.14 -28.82
C LEU A 10 27.25 42.93 -27.65
N ILE A 11 26.80 43.16 -26.42
CA ILE A 11 27.52 42.74 -25.20
C ILE A 11 27.25 41.25 -24.99
N ILE A 12 28.30 40.42 -25.10
CA ILE A 12 28.26 39.01 -24.71
C ILE A 12 28.40 38.96 -23.19
N GLY A 13 27.28 38.80 -22.49
CA GLY A 13 27.27 38.44 -21.06
C GLY A 13 27.29 36.93 -20.91
N THR A 14 28.36 36.37 -20.35
CA THR A 14 28.42 34.97 -19.92
C THR A 14 27.53 34.80 -18.68
N ALA A 15 26.32 34.29 -18.87
CA ALA A 15 25.46 33.85 -17.77
C ALA A 15 25.91 32.46 -17.31
N SER A 16 26.60 32.41 -16.17
CA SER A 16 26.88 31.15 -15.46
C SER A 16 25.58 30.59 -14.93
N LEU A 17 25.07 29.53 -15.56
CA LEU A 17 23.96 28.72 -15.06
C LEU A 17 24.45 27.92 -13.84
N PHE A 18 24.15 28.40 -12.63
CA PHE A 18 24.20 27.57 -11.44
C PHE A 18 23.05 26.57 -11.49
N SER A 19 23.37 25.32 -11.79
CA SER A 19 22.49 24.18 -11.52
C SER A 19 22.38 24.02 -10.01
N GLN A 20 21.25 24.43 -9.42
CA GLN A 20 20.86 23.91 -8.11
C GLN A 20 20.35 22.48 -8.34
N SER A 21 21.21 21.50 -8.08
CA SER A 21 20.78 20.14 -7.84
C SER A 21 19.91 20.15 -6.58
N ALA A 22 18.61 19.95 -6.72
CA ALA A 22 17.75 19.63 -5.59
C ALA A 22 18.22 18.28 -5.04
N SER A 23 18.99 18.31 -3.96
CA SER A 23 19.34 17.11 -3.20
C SER A 23 18.05 16.55 -2.61
N THR A 24 17.67 15.34 -3.02
CA THR A 24 16.70 14.55 -2.25
C THR A 24 17.17 14.50 -0.80
N PRO A 25 16.31 14.82 0.19
CA PRO A 25 16.71 14.76 1.59
C PRO A 25 17.25 13.36 1.88
N ALA A 26 18.44 13.30 2.47
CA ALA A 26 19.05 12.06 2.88
C ALA A 26 18.15 11.41 3.95
N ILE A 27 17.93 10.11 3.85
CA ILE A 27 17.29 9.32 4.92
C ILE A 27 18.19 9.47 6.14
N SER A 28 17.66 10.06 7.21
CA SER A 28 18.42 10.34 8.42
C SER A 28 18.66 9.05 9.22
N THR A 29 19.83 8.94 9.85
CA THR A 29 20.14 7.82 10.75
C THR A 29 19.35 8.00 12.04
N ILE A 30 18.19 7.34 12.15
CA ILE A 30 17.42 7.25 13.39
C ILE A 30 18.14 6.32 14.36
N ASP A 31 18.15 6.64 15.66
CA ASP A 31 18.57 5.72 16.71
C ASP A 31 17.75 4.42 16.59
N THR A 32 18.39 3.34 16.15
CA THR A 32 17.74 2.05 15.89
C THR A 32 17.48 1.25 17.16
N LYS A 33 17.63 1.84 18.34
CA LYS A 33 17.40 1.22 19.66
C LYS A 33 16.45 2.02 20.54
N ASN A 34 16.35 3.34 20.36
CA ASN A 34 15.38 4.20 21.05
C ASN A 34 14.53 4.96 20.03
N PHE A 35 13.38 4.37 19.68
CA PHE A 35 12.47 4.98 18.71
C PHE A 35 11.62 6.07 19.38
N PRO A 36 11.51 7.27 18.78
CA PRO A 36 10.55 8.26 19.23
C PRO A 36 9.13 7.74 18.99
N SER A 37 8.18 8.22 19.79
CA SER A 37 6.77 7.90 19.62
C SER A 37 5.98 9.07 19.05
N ILE A 38 4.93 8.79 18.26
CA ILE A 38 4.04 9.79 17.70
C ILE A 38 2.57 9.48 17.99
N GLY A 39 1.72 10.50 17.86
CA GLY A 39 0.28 10.32 17.83
C GLY A 39 -0.31 9.72 19.10
N GLU A 40 -1.40 8.98 18.95
CA GLU A 40 -2.18 8.41 20.05
C GLU A 40 -2.94 7.14 19.64
N ILE A 41 -3.33 6.34 20.64
CA ILE A 41 -4.23 5.20 20.46
C ILE A 41 -5.57 5.54 21.11
N LEU A 42 -6.56 5.87 20.27
CA LEU A 42 -7.92 6.19 20.70
C LEU A 42 -8.67 4.91 21.05
N ARG A 43 -9.14 4.82 22.30
CA ARG A 43 -9.87 3.67 22.83
C ARG A 43 -11.36 3.99 22.90
N LEU A 44 -12.14 3.47 21.94
CA LEU A 44 -13.56 3.77 21.81
C LEU A 44 -14.46 2.71 22.45
N SER A 45 -13.93 1.50 22.64
CA SER A 45 -14.59 0.40 23.36
C SER A 45 -13.59 -0.33 24.26
N PRO A 46 -14.01 -0.83 25.46
CA PRO A 46 -13.11 -1.58 26.35
C PRO A 46 -12.47 -2.81 25.71
N GLU A 47 -13.11 -3.41 24.70
CA GLU A 47 -12.62 -4.57 23.94
C GLU A 47 -11.24 -4.33 23.29
N ILE A 48 -10.87 -3.07 22.99
CA ILE A 48 -9.55 -2.74 22.43
C ILE A 48 -8.40 -3.10 23.38
N ASN A 49 -8.64 -3.15 24.70
CA ASN A 49 -7.62 -3.44 25.71
C ASN A 49 -7.14 -4.90 25.66
N GLU A 50 -7.94 -5.78 25.05
CA GLU A 50 -7.58 -7.17 24.76
C GLU A 50 -6.67 -7.30 23.52
N LEU A 51 -6.58 -6.24 22.71
CA LEU A 51 -5.85 -6.22 21.44
C LEU A 51 -4.56 -5.40 21.54
N ILE A 52 -4.58 -4.32 22.32
CA ILE A 52 -3.46 -3.37 22.47
C ILE A 52 -3.29 -3.02 23.95
N ASP A 53 -2.06 -3.13 24.45
CA ASP A 53 -1.73 -2.71 25.82
C ASP A 53 -2.00 -1.23 26.07
N GLU A 54 -2.41 -0.87 27.28
CA GLU A 54 -2.71 0.51 27.67
C GLU A 54 -1.55 1.47 27.44
N ASN A 55 -0.32 0.98 27.63
CA ASN A 55 0.91 1.76 27.49
C ASN A 55 1.59 1.58 26.12
N ALA A 56 0.94 0.90 25.17
CA ALA A 56 1.49 0.72 23.83
C ALA A 56 1.75 2.08 23.16
N LYS A 57 2.89 2.17 22.47
CA LYS A 57 3.32 3.37 21.74
C LYS A 57 3.35 3.10 20.25
N ILE A 58 3.16 4.16 19.47
CA ILE A 58 3.40 4.18 18.03
C ILE A 58 4.85 4.63 17.83
N GLU A 59 5.75 3.66 17.69
CA GLU A 59 7.19 3.93 17.51
C GLU A 59 7.47 4.30 16.05
N VAL A 60 8.22 5.38 15.81
CA VAL A 60 8.69 5.78 14.48
C VAL A 60 10.05 5.16 14.20
N LEU A 61 10.11 4.34 13.16
CA LEU A 61 11.28 3.54 12.81
C LEU A 61 12.14 4.19 11.71
N ALA A 62 11.50 4.93 10.83
CA ALA A 62 12.11 5.61 9.68
C ALA A 62 11.20 6.72 9.17
N ASP A 63 11.79 7.72 8.51
CA ASP A 63 11.11 8.84 7.86
C ASP A 63 11.71 9.19 6.48
N GLY A 64 11.14 10.20 5.82
CA GLY A 64 11.65 10.76 4.57
C GLY A 64 11.13 10.09 3.29
N PHE A 65 10.13 9.22 3.38
CA PHE A 65 9.44 8.63 2.22
C PHE A 65 8.52 9.66 1.55
N ILE A 66 8.21 9.46 0.26
CA ILE A 66 7.21 10.31 -0.41
C ILE A 66 5.81 9.75 -0.16
N TRP A 67 5.65 8.44 -0.33
CA TRP A 67 4.42 7.73 0.01
C TRP A 67 4.73 6.26 0.25
N ALA A 68 4.86 5.89 1.53
CA ALA A 68 5.15 4.53 1.95
C ALA A 68 3.90 3.64 1.88
N GLU A 69 4.05 2.42 1.36
CA GLU A 69 2.93 1.51 1.07
C GLU A 69 3.32 0.04 1.15
N GLY A 70 2.32 -0.85 1.15
CA GLY A 70 2.49 -2.29 1.02
C GLY A 70 3.56 -2.92 1.93
N PRO A 71 3.51 -2.74 3.26
CA PRO A 71 4.46 -3.36 4.17
C PRO A 71 4.29 -4.88 4.22
N VAL A 72 5.39 -5.61 4.06
CA VAL A 72 5.44 -7.06 4.20
C VAL A 72 6.69 -7.48 4.97
N TRP A 73 6.50 -8.36 5.96
CA TRP A 73 7.61 -8.89 6.73
C TRP A 73 8.25 -10.09 6.03
N ILE A 74 9.57 -10.09 5.94
CA ILE A 74 10.38 -11.20 5.45
C ILE A 74 11.01 -11.87 6.66
N ASN A 75 10.65 -13.12 6.89
CA ASN A 75 11.34 -13.94 7.87
C ASN A 75 12.56 -14.61 7.22
N ASP A 76 13.75 -14.30 7.72
CA ASP A 76 15.02 -14.83 7.23
C ASP A 76 15.91 -15.28 8.39
N ASN A 77 17.04 -15.92 8.06
CA ASN A 77 17.98 -16.44 9.06
C ASN A 77 18.78 -15.32 9.77
N GLU A 78 18.51 -14.05 9.48
CA GLU A 78 19.20 -12.89 10.04
C GLU A 78 18.33 -12.04 10.97
N GLY A 79 17.20 -12.60 11.45
CA GLY A 79 16.27 -11.94 12.37
C GLY A 79 15.08 -11.27 11.67
N GLY A 80 14.97 -11.40 10.35
CA GLY A 80 13.88 -10.83 9.55
C GLY A 80 14.01 -9.33 9.29
N HIS A 81 13.19 -8.84 8.38
CA HIS A 81 13.15 -7.43 7.99
C HIS A 81 11.82 -7.06 7.35
N LEU A 82 11.50 -5.76 7.35
CA LEU A 82 10.33 -5.24 6.66
C LEU A 82 10.71 -4.79 5.24
N LEU A 83 9.93 -5.20 4.25
CA LEU A 83 9.92 -4.56 2.93
C LEU A 83 8.67 -3.69 2.79
N PHE A 84 8.79 -2.57 2.10
CA PHE A 84 7.66 -1.68 1.80
C PHE A 84 7.98 -0.88 0.53
N SER A 85 6.94 -0.44 -0.18
CA SER A 85 7.08 0.37 -1.38
C SER A 85 7.19 1.85 -1.02
N ASP A 86 8.03 2.60 -1.74
CA ASP A 86 7.93 4.07 -1.87
C ASP A 86 7.54 4.37 -3.32
N ILE A 87 6.23 4.46 -3.54
CA ILE A 87 5.63 4.38 -4.87
C ILE A 87 6.16 5.48 -5.81
N PRO A 88 6.21 6.77 -5.41
CA PRO A 88 6.69 7.83 -6.27
C PRO A 88 8.17 7.70 -6.65
N ARG A 89 8.98 7.07 -5.79
CA ARG A 89 10.42 6.84 -6.04
C ARG A 89 10.72 5.60 -6.89
N ASN A 90 9.69 4.84 -7.27
CA ASN A 90 9.81 3.59 -8.01
C ASN A 90 10.73 2.58 -7.31
N SER A 91 10.60 2.48 -5.98
CA SER A 91 11.47 1.64 -5.15
C SER A 91 10.69 0.78 -4.17
N VAL A 92 11.25 -0.40 -3.87
CA VAL A 92 11.00 -1.12 -2.61
C VAL A 92 12.17 -0.81 -1.68
N MET A 93 11.84 -0.46 -0.45
CA MET A 93 12.76 -0.19 0.64
C MET A 93 12.79 -1.38 1.61
N LYS A 94 13.90 -1.56 2.31
CA LYS A 94 14.08 -2.54 3.37
C LYS A 94 14.37 -1.82 4.67
N TRP A 95 13.64 -2.12 5.73
CA TRP A 95 13.98 -1.72 7.09
C TRP A 95 14.37 -2.94 7.91
N LYS A 96 15.51 -2.86 8.62
CA LYS A 96 15.98 -3.90 9.53
C LYS A 96 16.37 -3.29 10.87
N GLU A 97 15.85 -3.88 11.96
CA GLU A 97 16.15 -3.43 13.32
C GLU A 97 17.65 -3.51 13.60
N GLY A 98 18.19 -2.50 14.30
CA GLY A 98 19.63 -2.38 14.54
C GLY A 98 20.48 -1.95 13.34
N VAL A 99 19.89 -1.83 12.13
CA VAL A 99 20.60 -1.43 10.90
C VAL A 99 20.02 -0.16 10.30
N GLY A 100 18.71 -0.06 10.14
CA GLY A 100 18.02 1.08 9.51
C GLY A 100 17.44 0.73 8.14
N VAL A 101 17.40 1.72 7.23
CA VAL A 101 16.73 1.62 5.92
C VAL A 101 17.74 1.52 4.78
N ASP A 102 17.52 0.57 3.88
CA ASP A 102 18.26 0.39 2.63
C ASP A 102 17.33 0.28 1.42
N LEU A 103 17.85 0.59 0.23
CA LEU A 103 17.17 0.31 -1.03
C LEU A 103 17.19 -1.20 -1.31
N PHE A 104 16.02 -1.80 -1.54
CA PHE A 104 15.91 -3.21 -1.88
C PHE A 104 15.79 -3.46 -3.39
N LEU A 105 14.90 -2.73 -4.07
CA LEU A 105 14.63 -2.93 -5.49
C LEU A 105 14.33 -1.60 -6.19
N LYS A 106 14.98 -1.36 -7.33
CA LYS A 106 14.69 -0.26 -8.25
C LYS A 106 15.06 -0.64 -9.69
N PRO A 107 14.18 -0.46 -10.69
CA PRO A 107 12.78 -0.04 -10.56
C PRO A 107 11.90 -1.12 -9.91
N SER A 108 10.96 -0.72 -9.06
CA SER A 108 10.01 -1.65 -8.42
C SER A 108 8.73 -1.89 -9.25
N GLY A 109 8.27 -0.88 -9.99
CA GLY A 109 7.12 -0.94 -10.89
C GLY A 109 7.55 -0.68 -12.33
N TYR A 110 7.38 0.56 -12.79
CA TYR A 110 7.58 0.99 -14.18
C TYR A 110 9.02 0.72 -14.66
N THR A 111 9.15 -0.02 -15.76
CA THR A 111 10.44 -0.38 -16.36
C THR A 111 10.79 0.41 -17.61
N GLY A 112 9.90 1.28 -18.09
CA GLY A 112 10.14 2.10 -19.28
C GLY A 112 11.10 3.28 -19.03
N ALA A 113 11.56 3.89 -20.11
CA ALA A 113 12.60 4.93 -20.08
C ALA A 113 12.08 6.36 -19.87
N THR A 114 10.77 6.59 -20.03
CA THR A 114 10.15 7.93 -19.96
C THR A 114 9.56 8.21 -18.59
N ASN A 115 9.31 9.48 -18.25
CA ASN A 115 8.49 9.79 -17.08
C ASN A 115 7.11 9.12 -17.23
N TYR A 116 6.74 8.26 -16.30
CA TYR A 116 5.46 7.58 -16.32
C TYR A 116 4.38 8.47 -15.72
N GLY A 117 4.53 8.89 -14.48
CA GLY A 117 3.58 9.72 -13.72
C GLY A 117 3.95 9.76 -12.24
N ASN A 118 3.01 10.14 -11.37
CA ASN A 118 3.27 10.34 -9.93
C ASN A 118 3.51 9.03 -9.17
N GLU A 119 2.94 7.92 -9.63
CA GLU A 119 2.99 6.64 -8.92
C GLU A 119 3.53 5.50 -9.81
N PRO A 120 4.81 5.56 -10.24
CA PRO A 120 5.39 4.57 -11.14
C PRO A 120 5.73 3.24 -10.47
N GLY A 121 5.91 3.20 -9.15
CA GLY A 121 6.45 2.06 -8.41
C GLY A 121 5.54 0.83 -8.29
N SER A 122 6.01 -0.14 -7.53
CA SER A 122 5.15 -1.13 -6.89
C SER A 122 4.32 -0.47 -5.79
N ASN A 123 3.14 -0.99 -5.51
CA ASN A 123 2.30 -0.64 -4.37
C ASN A 123 2.28 -1.82 -3.38
N GLY A 124 1.20 -2.59 -3.32
CA GLY A 124 1.05 -3.73 -2.43
C GLY A 124 2.12 -4.79 -2.65
N LEU A 125 2.69 -5.26 -1.55
CA LEU A 125 3.68 -6.34 -1.50
C LEU A 125 3.12 -7.47 -0.62
N ILE A 126 3.23 -8.71 -1.11
CA ILE A 126 2.87 -9.91 -0.33
C ILE A 126 3.88 -11.03 -0.61
N LEU A 127 3.76 -12.12 0.14
CA LEU A 127 4.51 -13.35 -0.11
C LEU A 127 3.61 -14.44 -0.67
N ASP A 128 4.12 -15.19 -1.65
CA ASP A 128 3.50 -16.45 -2.03
C ASP A 128 3.85 -17.59 -1.05
N SER A 129 3.24 -18.76 -1.23
CA SER A 129 3.50 -19.96 -0.42
C SER A 129 4.94 -20.48 -0.47
N LYS A 130 5.80 -19.95 -1.35
CA LYS A 130 7.23 -20.28 -1.47
C LYS A 130 8.13 -19.21 -0.85
N GLY A 131 7.54 -18.20 -0.21
CA GLY A 131 8.23 -17.05 0.36
C GLY A 131 8.81 -16.11 -0.69
N ARG A 132 8.28 -16.09 -1.91
CA ARG A 132 8.71 -15.16 -2.97
C ARG A 132 7.91 -13.87 -2.86
N LEU A 133 8.57 -12.74 -3.06
CA LEU A 133 7.94 -11.43 -3.10
C LEU A 133 7.04 -11.32 -4.32
N VAL A 134 5.76 -11.05 -4.10
CA VAL A 134 4.77 -10.72 -5.12
C VAL A 134 4.45 -9.25 -5.00
N SER A 135 4.38 -8.56 -6.14
CA SER A 135 4.22 -7.11 -6.20
C SER A 135 3.06 -6.72 -7.11
N CYS A 136 2.22 -5.83 -6.59
CA CYS A 136 1.28 -5.03 -7.36
C CYS A 136 2.06 -3.88 -8.02
N GLU A 137 2.18 -3.87 -9.35
CA GLU A 137 2.98 -2.86 -10.07
C GLU A 137 2.10 -1.87 -10.82
N HIS A 138 2.08 -0.61 -10.37
CA HIS A 138 1.35 0.47 -11.00
C HIS A 138 1.87 0.75 -12.41
N GLY A 139 3.18 0.97 -12.54
CA GLY A 139 3.86 1.35 -13.77
C GLY A 139 3.67 0.40 -14.95
N ASP A 140 3.97 -0.88 -14.71
CA ASP A 140 3.88 -1.91 -15.75
C ASP A 140 2.45 -2.49 -15.86
N ARG A 141 1.54 -2.11 -14.94
CA ARG A 141 0.12 -2.51 -14.88
C ARG A 141 -0.02 -4.03 -14.79
N ARG A 142 0.62 -4.63 -13.78
CA ARG A 142 0.67 -6.09 -13.61
C ARG A 142 0.80 -6.50 -12.15
N ILE A 143 0.50 -7.76 -11.89
CA ILE A 143 1.07 -8.48 -10.74
C ILE A 143 2.34 -9.20 -11.21
N SER A 144 3.41 -9.12 -10.43
CA SER A 144 4.64 -9.88 -10.67
C SER A 144 5.06 -10.68 -9.45
N VAL A 145 5.96 -11.64 -9.66
CA VAL A 145 6.67 -12.37 -8.61
C VAL A 145 8.17 -12.29 -8.84
N MET A 146 8.93 -11.98 -7.79
CA MET A 146 10.38 -11.97 -7.82
C MET A 146 10.94 -13.39 -7.62
N SER A 147 11.87 -13.80 -8.48
CA SER A 147 12.53 -15.09 -8.31
C SER A 147 13.53 -15.04 -7.15
N LYS A 148 13.81 -16.19 -6.52
CA LYS A 148 14.85 -16.28 -5.47
C LYS A 148 16.26 -15.92 -5.97
N LYS A 149 16.48 -15.98 -7.28
CA LYS A 149 17.75 -15.61 -7.93
C LYS A 149 17.76 -14.15 -8.42
N GLY A 150 16.74 -13.36 -8.08
CA GLY A 150 16.50 -12.02 -8.61
C GLY A 150 15.69 -12.02 -9.90
N GLY A 151 15.29 -10.83 -10.34
CA GLY A 151 14.42 -10.63 -11.51
C GLY A 151 12.94 -10.90 -11.22
N LYS A 152 12.06 -10.33 -12.06
CA LYS A 152 10.60 -10.39 -11.91
C LYS A 152 9.95 -11.15 -13.06
N MET A 153 8.98 -11.98 -12.73
CA MET A 153 8.10 -12.67 -13.69
C MET A 153 6.69 -12.12 -13.57
N THR A 154 6.05 -11.80 -14.69
CA THR A 154 4.64 -11.40 -14.71
C THR A 154 3.76 -12.60 -14.35
N LEU A 155 2.87 -12.43 -13.37
CA LEU A 155 1.79 -13.39 -13.08
C LEU A 155 0.56 -13.08 -13.92
N VAL A 156 0.16 -11.80 -13.99
CA VAL A 156 -0.96 -11.34 -14.80
C VAL A 156 -0.85 -9.85 -15.12
N ASN A 157 -1.24 -9.44 -16.33
CA ASN A 157 -1.18 -8.04 -16.77
C ASN A 157 -2.38 -7.60 -17.64
N ASN A 158 -3.31 -8.51 -17.93
CA ASN A 158 -4.48 -8.22 -18.75
C ASN A 158 -5.67 -9.09 -18.35
N TYR A 159 -6.87 -8.58 -18.60
CA TYR A 159 -8.15 -9.26 -18.47
C TYR A 159 -8.88 -9.17 -19.82
N GLN A 160 -9.20 -10.32 -20.41
CA GLN A 160 -9.90 -10.41 -21.70
C GLN A 160 -9.25 -9.55 -22.82
N GLY A 161 -7.92 -9.60 -22.90
CA GLY A 161 -7.14 -8.86 -23.91
C GLY A 161 -6.95 -7.37 -23.62
N LYS A 162 -7.52 -6.84 -22.53
CA LYS A 162 -7.35 -5.46 -22.08
C LYS A 162 -6.39 -5.40 -20.91
N ARG A 163 -5.46 -4.45 -20.91
CA ARG A 163 -4.53 -4.25 -19.79
C ARG A 163 -5.30 -3.89 -18.51
N LEU A 164 -4.85 -4.45 -17.38
CA LEU A 164 -5.31 -4.06 -16.03
C LEU A 164 -5.14 -2.55 -15.82
N ASN A 165 -5.89 -1.91 -14.93
CA ASN A 165 -5.73 -0.49 -14.64
C ASN A 165 -4.35 -0.20 -14.03
N SER A 166 -4.17 -0.64 -12.80
CA SER A 166 -2.94 -0.55 -11.99
C SER A 166 -3.20 -1.32 -10.70
N PRO A 167 -2.88 -2.63 -10.65
CA PRO A 167 -3.13 -3.44 -9.45
C PRO A 167 -2.53 -2.78 -8.21
N ASN A 168 -3.28 -2.79 -7.11
CA ASN A 168 -2.99 -1.91 -5.97
C ASN A 168 -2.63 -2.68 -4.70
N ASP A 169 -3.52 -3.54 -4.20
CA ASP A 169 -3.23 -4.46 -3.09
C ASP A 169 -3.72 -5.88 -3.42
N ALA A 170 -3.21 -6.87 -2.69
CA ALA A 170 -3.50 -8.28 -2.94
C ALA A 170 -3.41 -9.14 -1.68
N CYS A 171 -4.06 -10.30 -1.69
CA CYS A 171 -3.91 -11.33 -0.69
C CYS A 171 -4.06 -12.73 -1.29
N TYR A 172 -3.34 -13.71 -0.74
CA TYR A 172 -3.54 -15.11 -1.09
C TYR A 172 -4.62 -15.74 -0.21
N HIS A 173 -5.42 -16.60 -0.84
CA HIS A 173 -6.22 -17.61 -0.13
C HIS A 173 -5.35 -18.85 0.12
N SER A 174 -5.65 -19.67 1.13
CA SER A 174 -4.86 -20.85 1.52
C SER A 174 -4.84 -21.93 0.44
N ASN A 175 -5.90 -21.98 -0.38
CA ASN A 175 -5.95 -22.78 -1.61
C ASN A 175 -4.92 -22.32 -2.67
N GLY A 176 -4.22 -21.21 -2.43
CA GLY A 176 -3.16 -20.56 -3.21
C GLY A 176 -3.62 -19.78 -4.44
N ASP A 177 -4.91 -19.48 -4.55
CA ASP A 177 -5.41 -18.47 -5.48
C ASP A 177 -5.07 -17.07 -4.96
N LEU A 178 -4.75 -16.16 -5.89
CA LEU A 178 -4.43 -14.77 -5.59
C LEU A 178 -5.64 -13.89 -5.82
N TYR A 179 -6.00 -13.08 -4.83
CA TYR A 179 -7.05 -12.07 -4.93
C TYR A 179 -6.41 -10.68 -4.93
N PHE A 180 -6.85 -9.78 -5.79
CA PHE A 180 -6.27 -8.44 -5.89
C PHE A 180 -7.26 -7.39 -6.37
N THR A 181 -6.97 -6.13 -6.07
CA THR A 181 -7.73 -4.96 -6.50
C THR A 181 -7.04 -4.21 -7.62
N ASP A 182 -7.84 -3.64 -8.54
CA ASP A 182 -7.35 -2.96 -9.74
C ASP A 182 -7.99 -1.56 -9.92
N PRO A 183 -7.76 -0.62 -8.98
CA PRO A 183 -8.11 0.79 -9.15
C PRO A 183 -7.16 1.48 -10.14
N PRO A 184 -7.43 2.73 -10.57
CA PRO A 184 -6.63 3.40 -11.58
C PRO A 184 -5.59 4.37 -11.00
N TYR A 185 -5.22 4.27 -9.72
CA TYR A 185 -4.31 5.23 -9.05
C TYR A 185 -2.95 5.33 -9.76
N GLY A 186 -2.41 4.18 -10.14
CA GLY A 186 -1.16 4.07 -10.86
C GLY A 186 -1.22 4.55 -12.31
N LEU A 187 -2.38 4.98 -12.81
CA LEU A 187 -2.43 5.65 -14.11
C LEU A 187 -2.13 7.15 -13.92
N PRO A 188 -1.26 7.76 -14.74
CA PRO A 188 -0.83 9.15 -14.57
C PRO A 188 -1.94 10.21 -14.60
N LYS A 189 -3.08 9.95 -15.24
CA LYS A 189 -4.30 10.78 -15.13
C LYS A 189 -5.46 10.06 -14.45
N GLY A 190 -5.15 9.02 -13.67
CA GLY A 190 -6.10 8.24 -12.90
C GLY A 190 -7.23 7.67 -13.76
N TYR A 191 -8.46 7.91 -13.32
CA TYR A 191 -9.68 7.45 -14.01
C TYR A 191 -9.80 8.02 -15.44
N TYR A 192 -9.22 9.18 -15.73
CA TYR A 192 -9.35 9.84 -17.03
C TYR A 192 -8.13 9.63 -17.92
N ASP A 193 -7.26 8.67 -17.58
CA ASP A 193 -6.10 8.37 -18.38
C ASP A 193 -6.48 7.70 -19.71
N PRO A 194 -6.04 8.22 -20.87
CA PRO A 194 -6.38 7.65 -22.17
C PRO A 194 -5.77 6.26 -22.40
N ARG A 195 -4.81 5.81 -21.57
CA ARG A 195 -4.27 4.45 -21.63
C ARG A 195 -5.13 3.43 -20.90
N ARG A 196 -6.16 3.86 -20.17
CA ARG A 196 -7.05 2.95 -19.46
C ARG A 196 -7.93 2.21 -20.47
N GLU A 197 -7.95 0.88 -20.37
CA GLU A 197 -8.64 0.01 -21.34
C GLU A 197 -9.92 -0.64 -20.75
N LEU A 198 -9.96 -0.76 -19.43
CA LEU A 198 -11.13 -1.17 -18.67
C LEU A 198 -11.96 0.07 -18.32
N ASP A 199 -13.27 -0.02 -18.46
CA ASP A 199 -14.22 1.05 -18.12
C ASP A 199 -14.74 0.96 -16.67
N PHE A 200 -14.16 0.06 -15.88
CA PHE A 200 -14.47 -0.18 -14.47
C PHE A 200 -13.19 -0.41 -13.66
N CYS A 201 -13.33 -0.41 -12.33
CA CYS A 201 -12.34 -0.90 -11.38
C CYS A 201 -12.85 -2.23 -10.81
N GLY A 202 -11.96 -3.21 -10.63
CA GLY A 202 -12.36 -4.58 -10.32
C GLY A 202 -11.63 -5.17 -9.12
N VAL A 203 -12.25 -6.18 -8.53
CA VAL A 203 -11.59 -7.17 -7.67
C VAL A 203 -11.51 -8.47 -8.46
N TYR A 204 -10.33 -9.06 -8.52
CA TYR A 204 -10.06 -10.23 -9.33
C TYR A 204 -9.55 -11.40 -8.49
N ARG A 205 -9.71 -12.61 -9.03
CA ARG A 205 -9.03 -13.83 -8.60
C ARG A 205 -8.17 -14.35 -9.74
N LEU A 206 -6.89 -14.58 -9.50
CA LEU A 206 -6.00 -15.36 -10.35
C LEU A 206 -5.85 -16.76 -9.74
N SER A 207 -6.37 -17.77 -10.42
CA SER A 207 -6.25 -19.15 -9.95
C SER A 207 -4.83 -19.69 -10.10
N LYS A 208 -4.52 -20.78 -9.39
CA LYS A 208 -3.25 -21.53 -9.58
C LYS A 208 -2.98 -21.98 -11.02
N SER A 209 -4.03 -22.21 -11.81
CA SER A 209 -3.89 -22.60 -13.22
C SER A 209 -3.62 -21.40 -14.14
N GLY A 210 -3.65 -20.18 -13.61
CA GLY A 210 -3.46 -18.93 -14.37
C GLY A 210 -4.76 -18.34 -14.92
N GLU A 211 -5.93 -18.84 -14.52
CA GLU A 211 -7.21 -18.27 -14.93
C GLU A 211 -7.52 -17.01 -14.13
N LEU A 212 -7.75 -15.89 -14.82
CA LEU A 212 -8.16 -14.63 -14.21
C LEU A 212 -9.69 -14.46 -14.28
N THR A 213 -10.33 -14.41 -13.11
CA THR A 213 -11.77 -14.19 -12.97
C THR A 213 -12.04 -12.80 -12.37
N LEU A 214 -12.90 -12.00 -13.01
CA LEU A 214 -13.47 -10.80 -12.39
C LEU A 214 -14.52 -11.22 -11.35
N LEU A 215 -14.30 -10.86 -10.09
CA LEU A 215 -15.19 -11.24 -8.99
C LEU A 215 -16.29 -10.21 -8.76
N THR A 216 -15.94 -8.93 -8.79
CA THR A 216 -16.89 -7.84 -8.65
C THR A 216 -16.35 -6.54 -9.25
N LYS A 217 -17.29 -5.70 -9.68
CA LYS A 217 -17.06 -4.32 -10.16
C LYS A 217 -18.02 -3.32 -9.48
N GLU A 218 -18.56 -3.70 -8.32
CA GLU A 218 -19.49 -2.87 -7.54
C GLU A 218 -18.84 -1.64 -6.89
N MET A 219 -17.51 -1.57 -6.90
CA MET A 219 -16.72 -0.55 -6.20
C MET A 219 -16.02 0.36 -7.20
N THR A 220 -16.06 1.66 -6.98
CA THR A 220 -15.47 2.67 -7.89
C THR A 220 -13.96 2.76 -7.73
N ARG A 221 -13.44 2.46 -6.54
CA ARG A 221 -12.00 2.49 -6.19
C ARG A 221 -11.65 1.42 -5.16
N PRO A 222 -11.76 0.11 -5.49
CA PRO A 222 -11.35 -0.95 -4.58
C PRO A 222 -9.85 -0.81 -4.26
N ASN A 223 -9.48 -0.99 -3.00
CA ASN A 223 -8.13 -0.74 -2.51
C ASN A 223 -7.62 -1.93 -1.67
N GLY A 224 -7.41 -1.79 -0.35
CA GLY A 224 -6.92 -2.87 0.50
C GLY A 224 -7.85 -4.07 0.54
N ILE A 225 -7.26 -5.25 0.71
CA ILE A 225 -7.96 -6.54 0.62
C ILE A 225 -7.37 -7.57 1.59
N ALA A 226 -8.23 -8.29 2.32
CA ALA A 226 -7.79 -9.41 3.16
C ALA A 226 -8.94 -10.40 3.46
N PHE A 227 -8.59 -11.64 3.74
CA PHE A 227 -9.53 -12.67 4.19
C PHE A 227 -9.73 -12.65 5.72
N SER A 228 -10.90 -13.11 6.17
CA SER A 228 -11.08 -13.59 7.54
C SER A 228 -10.18 -14.80 7.82
N PRO A 229 -9.89 -15.16 9.09
CA PRO A 229 -9.00 -16.28 9.39
C PRO A 229 -9.50 -17.64 8.87
N ASP A 230 -10.82 -17.81 8.76
CA ASP A 230 -11.46 -18.99 8.18
C ASP A 230 -11.69 -18.89 6.67
N GLU A 231 -11.25 -17.78 6.05
CA GLU A 231 -11.31 -17.44 4.63
C GLU A 231 -12.71 -17.43 4.00
N LYS A 232 -13.76 -17.48 4.83
CA LYS A 232 -15.15 -17.42 4.35
C LYS A 232 -15.59 -16.00 4.00
N ASN A 233 -14.85 -15.00 4.45
CA ASN A 233 -15.14 -13.60 4.18
C ASN A 233 -13.91 -12.93 3.57
N LEU A 234 -14.15 -12.12 2.55
CA LEU A 234 -13.17 -11.21 1.96
C LEU A 234 -13.59 -9.78 2.29
N TYR A 235 -12.70 -9.01 2.89
CA TYR A 235 -12.89 -7.60 3.17
C TYR A 235 -12.17 -6.79 2.07
N VAL A 236 -12.84 -5.76 1.55
CA VAL A 236 -12.27 -4.85 0.55
C VAL A 236 -12.57 -3.40 0.93
N ALA A 237 -11.54 -2.56 0.97
CA ALA A 237 -11.67 -1.13 1.19
C ALA A 237 -12.04 -0.38 -0.10
N GLN A 238 -12.70 0.76 0.03
CA GLN A 238 -12.94 1.71 -1.06
C GLN A 238 -12.46 3.11 -0.71
N SER A 239 -11.49 3.63 -1.47
CA SER A 239 -10.98 5.01 -1.30
C SER A 239 -11.64 6.00 -2.26
N ASP A 240 -12.97 5.94 -2.36
CA ASP A 240 -13.77 6.99 -3.00
C ASP A 240 -14.21 8.01 -1.91
N PRO A 241 -13.82 9.29 -1.99
CA PRO A 241 -14.23 10.30 -1.02
C PRO A 241 -15.75 10.43 -0.84
N LYS A 242 -16.55 10.04 -1.84
CA LYS A 242 -18.02 10.06 -1.78
C LYS A 242 -18.62 8.77 -1.23
N SER A 243 -17.80 7.74 -1.03
CA SER A 243 -18.20 6.43 -0.52
C SER A 243 -16.97 5.75 0.08
N ALA A 244 -16.49 6.32 1.18
CA ALA A 244 -15.31 5.85 1.90
C ALA A 244 -15.73 4.74 2.86
N ILE A 245 -15.77 3.52 2.32
CA ILE A 245 -16.38 2.35 2.96
C ILE A 245 -15.45 1.14 2.94
N TRP A 246 -15.76 0.18 3.80
CA TRP A 246 -15.30 -1.20 3.67
C TRP A 246 -16.49 -2.09 3.36
N LYS A 247 -16.32 -3.01 2.43
CA LYS A 247 -17.28 -4.07 2.13
C LYS A 247 -16.77 -5.41 2.61
N LYS A 248 -17.71 -6.27 2.99
CA LYS A 248 -17.50 -7.69 3.30
C LYS A 248 -18.19 -8.52 2.22
N PHE A 249 -17.51 -9.54 1.72
CA PHE A 249 -18.02 -10.45 0.71
C PHE A 249 -17.90 -11.89 1.22
N SER A 250 -18.99 -12.65 1.21
CA SER A 250 -18.93 -14.09 1.45
C SER A 250 -18.23 -14.77 0.28
N VAL A 251 -17.28 -15.66 0.59
CA VAL A 251 -16.48 -16.40 -0.38
C VAL A 251 -17.16 -17.75 -0.63
N ASN A 252 -17.56 -17.98 -1.88
CA ASN A 252 -18.21 -19.23 -2.28
C ASN A 252 -17.16 -20.35 -2.40
N LYS A 253 -17.62 -21.61 -2.38
CA LYS A 253 -16.74 -22.79 -2.49
C LYS A 253 -15.93 -22.84 -3.78
N ASP A 254 -16.43 -22.24 -4.86
CA ASP A 254 -15.75 -22.14 -6.14
C ASP A 254 -14.80 -20.93 -6.22
N GLY A 255 -14.62 -20.20 -5.10
CA GLY A 255 -13.80 -19.00 -4.97
C GLY A 255 -14.44 -17.72 -5.52
N THR A 256 -15.70 -17.74 -5.99
CA THR A 256 -16.43 -16.53 -6.38
C THR A 256 -16.93 -15.77 -5.14
N LEU A 257 -17.43 -14.55 -5.32
CA LEU A 257 -17.96 -13.72 -4.24
C LEU A 257 -19.48 -13.62 -4.31
N SER A 258 -20.12 -13.60 -3.15
CA SER A 258 -21.50 -13.13 -3.01
C SER A 258 -21.61 -11.61 -3.22
N LYS A 259 -22.82 -11.07 -3.20
CA LYS A 259 -23.04 -9.61 -3.22
C LYS A 259 -22.34 -8.96 -2.01
N GLY A 260 -21.72 -7.80 -2.24
CA GLY A 260 -21.03 -7.08 -1.17
C GLY A 260 -21.97 -6.49 -0.12
N GLU A 261 -21.67 -6.73 1.14
CA GLU A 261 -22.33 -6.14 2.30
C GLU A 261 -21.50 -4.97 2.82
N LEU A 262 -22.15 -3.91 3.29
CA LEU A 262 -21.45 -2.80 3.95
C LEU A 262 -20.92 -3.30 5.30
N PHE A 263 -19.61 -3.20 5.50
CA PHE A 263 -18.97 -3.52 6.77
C PHE A 263 -18.87 -2.28 7.66
N TYR A 264 -18.38 -1.17 7.11
CA TYR A 264 -18.31 0.11 7.81
C TYR A 264 -18.29 1.28 6.82
N ASP A 265 -18.88 2.41 7.21
CA ASP A 265 -18.91 3.65 6.43
C ASP A 265 -18.25 4.80 7.21
N ALA A 266 -17.09 5.26 6.72
CA ALA A 266 -16.34 6.38 7.28
C ALA A 266 -16.47 7.66 6.43
N THR A 267 -17.43 7.73 5.50
CA THR A 267 -17.60 8.87 4.59
C THR A 267 -17.77 10.20 5.33
N LYS A 268 -18.42 10.18 6.50
CA LYS A 268 -18.59 11.37 7.36
C LYS A 268 -17.27 11.93 7.92
N ASP A 269 -16.22 11.11 8.00
CA ASP A 269 -14.93 11.46 8.58
C ASP A 269 -13.95 11.99 7.52
N VAL A 270 -14.29 11.82 6.23
CA VAL A 270 -13.48 12.30 5.09
C VAL A 270 -13.39 13.82 5.11
N GLY A 271 -12.17 14.33 5.01
CA GLY A 271 -11.86 15.77 5.04
C GLY A 271 -11.75 16.36 6.45
N ASN A 272 -12.32 15.70 7.47
CA ASN A 272 -12.13 16.06 8.88
C ASN A 272 -10.90 15.38 9.47
N LEU A 273 -10.57 14.19 8.96
CA LEU A 273 -9.44 13.38 9.40
C LEU A 273 -8.59 12.97 8.18
N PRO A 274 -7.26 12.79 8.36
CA PRO A 274 -6.37 12.50 7.25
C PRO A 274 -6.59 11.08 6.71
N GLY A 275 -6.63 10.94 5.38
CA GLY A 275 -6.63 9.65 4.70
C GLY A 275 -8.02 9.18 4.25
N LEU A 276 -8.03 8.02 3.57
CA LEU A 276 -9.19 7.31 3.07
C LEU A 276 -9.03 5.81 3.37
N PRO A 277 -10.08 4.99 3.26
CA PRO A 277 -9.95 3.54 3.35
C PRO A 277 -8.95 3.02 2.33
N ASP A 278 -7.87 2.43 2.82
CA ASP A 278 -6.70 2.06 2.00
C ASP A 278 -6.35 0.59 2.31
N GLY A 279 -5.13 0.26 2.73
CA GLY A 279 -4.72 -1.07 3.15
C GLY A 279 -5.43 -1.65 4.39
N LEU A 280 -5.59 -2.97 4.44
CA LEU A 280 -6.14 -3.66 5.62
C LEU A 280 -5.52 -5.03 5.83
N LYS A 281 -5.58 -5.49 7.08
CA LYS A 281 -5.20 -6.85 7.50
C LYS A 281 -6.17 -7.35 8.58
N VAL A 282 -6.12 -8.65 8.86
CA VAL A 282 -7.00 -9.31 9.85
C VAL A 282 -6.12 -10.05 10.85
N ASP A 283 -6.47 -10.00 12.13
CA ASP A 283 -5.77 -10.74 13.17
C ASP A 283 -6.31 -12.17 13.37
N ASN A 284 -5.61 -12.98 14.15
CA ASN A 284 -5.95 -14.37 14.41
C ASN A 284 -7.26 -14.59 15.20
N LYS A 285 -7.86 -13.52 15.74
CA LYS A 285 -9.19 -13.54 16.37
C LYS A 285 -10.29 -13.03 15.43
N GLY A 286 -9.93 -12.59 14.22
CA GLY A 286 -10.86 -12.11 13.20
C GLY A 286 -11.17 -10.62 13.28
N ASN A 287 -10.48 -9.84 14.12
CA ASN A 287 -10.64 -8.38 14.08
C ASN A 287 -9.99 -7.83 12.81
N VAL A 288 -10.62 -6.83 12.22
CA VAL A 288 -10.15 -6.16 11.00
C VAL A 288 -9.42 -4.89 11.37
N TRP A 289 -8.17 -4.77 10.92
CA TRP A 289 -7.30 -3.63 11.13
C TRP A 289 -7.11 -2.93 9.80
N ALA A 290 -7.83 -1.84 9.60
CA ALA A 290 -7.92 -1.19 8.30
C ALA A 290 -7.54 0.28 8.39
N THR A 291 -6.64 0.72 7.52
CA THR A 291 -6.28 2.12 7.41
C THR A 291 -7.42 2.90 6.79
N GLY A 292 -7.70 4.08 7.34
CA GLY A 292 -8.80 4.95 6.96
C GLY A 292 -8.62 6.36 7.52
N PRO A 293 -9.70 7.17 7.53
CA PRO A 293 -9.65 8.52 8.10
C PRO A 293 -9.13 8.52 9.55
N GLY A 294 -7.95 9.10 9.74
CA GLY A 294 -7.28 9.28 11.03
C GLY A 294 -6.37 8.14 11.47
N GLY A 295 -6.05 7.17 10.60
CA GLY A 295 -5.06 6.11 10.89
C GLY A 295 -5.61 4.70 10.73
N VAL A 296 -5.17 3.75 11.58
CA VAL A 296 -5.66 2.36 11.55
C VAL A 296 -6.89 2.23 12.44
N LEU A 297 -8.05 2.02 11.84
CA LEU A 297 -9.29 1.70 12.53
C LEU A 297 -9.32 0.20 12.85
N VAL A 298 -9.67 -0.14 14.09
CA VAL A 298 -9.73 -1.54 14.56
C VAL A 298 -11.19 -1.92 14.78
N PHE A 299 -11.67 -2.91 14.04
CA PHE A 299 -13.04 -3.39 14.09
C PHE A 299 -13.09 -4.83 14.61
N ASN A 300 -14.09 -5.17 15.41
CA ASN A 300 -14.38 -6.57 15.69
C ASN A 300 -14.97 -7.29 14.44
N PRO A 301 -15.12 -8.62 14.44
CA PRO A 301 -15.65 -9.38 13.30
C PRO A 301 -17.06 -8.93 12.83
N GLU A 302 -17.84 -8.34 13.72
CA GLU A 302 -19.19 -7.80 13.46
C GLU A 302 -19.18 -6.39 12.86
N GLY A 303 -18.02 -5.74 12.72
CA GLY A 303 -17.89 -4.38 12.16
C GLY A 303 -18.03 -3.24 13.18
N LYS A 304 -18.05 -3.55 14.48
CA LYS A 304 -18.01 -2.54 15.53
C LYS A 304 -16.61 -1.94 15.64
N LEU A 305 -16.50 -0.63 15.50
CA LEU A 305 -15.26 0.11 15.73
C LEU A 305 -14.88 0.09 17.21
N LEU A 306 -13.71 -0.46 17.52
CA LEU A 306 -13.17 -0.62 18.88
C LEU A 306 -12.23 0.51 19.27
N GLY A 307 -11.48 1.02 18.30
CA GLY A 307 -10.46 2.03 18.54
C GLY A 307 -9.75 2.43 17.25
N ARG A 308 -8.79 3.35 17.39
CA ARG A 308 -7.98 3.84 16.27
C ARG A 308 -6.54 4.11 16.71
N ILE A 309 -5.58 3.60 15.95
CA ILE A 309 -4.17 3.99 16.05
C ILE A 309 -3.97 5.20 15.14
N SER A 310 -3.74 6.37 15.72
CA SER A 310 -3.66 7.65 15.03
C SER A 310 -2.25 8.21 15.10
N SER A 311 -1.48 8.13 14.01
CA SER A 311 -0.15 8.74 13.90
C SER A 311 -0.19 10.27 13.75
N GLY A 312 -1.36 10.83 13.42
CA GLY A 312 -1.53 12.22 12.98
C GLY A 312 -1.39 12.41 11.47
N GLU A 313 -0.86 11.39 10.77
CA GLU A 313 -0.65 11.41 9.33
C GLU A 313 -1.67 10.52 8.59
N LYS A 314 -1.73 10.66 7.27
CA LYS A 314 -2.41 9.68 6.42
C LYS A 314 -1.70 8.35 6.58
N THR A 315 -2.44 7.28 6.85
CA THR A 315 -1.86 5.93 6.92
C THR A 315 -2.33 5.15 5.71
N ALA A 316 -1.40 4.67 4.89
CA ALA A 316 -1.71 3.96 3.66
C ALA A 316 -1.99 2.48 3.93
N ASN A 317 -1.12 1.80 4.69
CA ASN A 317 -1.27 0.36 4.88
C ASN A 317 -0.70 -0.11 6.23
N CYS A 318 -0.94 -1.38 6.57
CA CYS A 318 -0.39 -2.03 7.74
C CYS A 318 -0.10 -3.51 7.49
N GLY A 319 0.76 -4.11 8.31
CA GLY A 319 1.16 -5.52 8.20
C GLY A 319 1.88 -6.02 9.44
N TRP A 320 1.63 -7.26 9.84
CA TRP A 320 2.34 -7.87 10.96
C TRP A 320 3.71 -8.42 10.56
N GLY A 321 4.65 -8.33 11.49
CA GLY A 321 6.00 -8.88 11.38
C GLY A 321 6.53 -9.44 12.69
N ASN A 322 7.85 -9.68 12.73
CA ASN A 322 8.55 -10.39 13.80
C ASN A 322 8.00 -11.81 13.97
N ASP A 323 7.37 -12.09 15.12
CA ASP A 323 6.69 -13.35 15.43
C ASP A 323 5.17 -13.26 15.20
N GLY A 324 4.74 -12.24 14.47
CA GLY A 324 3.35 -11.90 14.20
C GLY A 324 2.73 -10.95 15.21
N SER A 325 3.45 -10.51 16.25
CA SER A 325 2.91 -9.64 17.31
C SER A 325 3.22 -8.15 17.13
N MET A 326 4.05 -7.77 16.16
CA MET A 326 4.33 -6.37 15.84
C MET A 326 3.56 -5.94 14.60
N LEU A 327 2.67 -4.96 14.75
CA LEU A 327 1.97 -4.34 13.63
C LEU A 327 2.79 -3.16 13.11
N TYR A 328 3.24 -3.26 11.86
CA TYR A 328 3.91 -2.17 11.14
C TYR A 328 2.88 -1.34 10.38
N LEU A 329 3.15 -0.04 10.27
CA LEU A 329 2.30 0.95 9.60
C LEU A 329 3.13 1.73 8.59
N THR A 330 2.58 1.94 7.39
CA THR A 330 3.11 2.91 6.45
C THR A 330 2.28 4.20 6.55
N ALA A 331 2.81 5.20 7.24
CA ALA A 331 2.12 6.44 7.57
C ALA A 331 2.73 7.62 6.80
N ASP A 332 2.25 7.85 5.57
CA ASP A 332 2.73 8.89 4.65
C ASP A 332 4.24 8.78 4.44
N MET A 333 5.00 9.71 5.02
CA MET A 333 6.46 9.76 4.99
C MET A 333 7.17 8.86 6.03
N TYR A 334 6.42 8.19 6.91
CA TYR A 334 6.95 7.41 8.04
C TYR A 334 6.72 5.91 7.92
N ILE A 335 7.63 5.14 8.52
CA ILE A 335 7.40 3.75 8.94
C ILE A 335 7.27 3.73 10.45
N CYS A 336 6.16 3.18 10.93
CA CYS A 336 5.90 3.04 12.36
C CYS A 336 5.64 1.59 12.75
N ARG A 337 5.68 1.28 14.05
CA ARG A 337 5.16 0.02 14.60
C ARG A 337 4.42 0.20 15.91
N VAL A 338 3.54 -0.76 16.22
CA VAL A 338 2.84 -0.90 17.51
C VAL A 338 2.85 -2.37 17.92
N GLN A 339 3.20 -2.64 19.18
CA GLN A 339 3.05 -3.98 19.77
C GLN A 339 1.58 -4.32 19.96
N THR A 340 1.15 -5.47 19.44
CA THR A 340 -0.19 -6.02 19.65
C THR A 340 -0.17 -7.21 20.60
N LYS A 341 -1.30 -7.43 21.31
CA LYS A 341 -1.54 -8.63 22.14
C LYS A 341 -2.04 -9.83 21.32
N VAL A 342 -2.50 -9.56 20.11
CA VAL A 342 -2.91 -10.55 19.10
C VAL A 342 -1.83 -10.70 18.05
N LYS A 343 -1.94 -11.75 17.22
CA LYS A 343 -1.09 -11.94 16.06
C LYS A 343 -1.88 -11.72 14.78
N GLY A 344 -1.20 -11.34 13.69
CA GLY A 344 -1.81 -11.36 12.36
C GLY A 344 -2.35 -12.75 12.00
N ALA A 345 -3.40 -12.83 11.20
CA ALA A 345 -3.89 -14.12 10.69
C ALA A 345 -2.78 -14.83 9.88
N GLY A 346 -2.60 -16.14 10.11
CA GLY A 346 -1.58 -16.95 9.45
C GLY A 346 -0.19 -16.96 10.13
N TRP A 347 -0.06 -16.37 11.31
CA TRP A 347 1.16 -16.39 12.16
C TRP A 347 1.11 -17.41 13.29
#